data_AF-A0A7G9SFC9-F1
#
_entry.id   AF-A0A7G9SFC9-F1
#
_cell.length_a   1.000
_cell.length_b   1.000
_cell.length_c   1.000
_cell.angle_alpha   90.00
_cell.angle_beta   90.00
_cell.angle_gamma   90.00
#
_symmetry.space_group_name_H-M   'P 1'
#
loop_
_entity.id
_entity.type
_entity.pdbx_description
1 polymer ?
#
loop_
_entity_poly.entity_id
_entity_poly.type
_entity_poly.pdbx_seq_one_letter_code
_entity_poly.pdbx_strand_id
1 'polypeptide(L)'
;MRAGWLVVAVSVLASQASAAQVASSNSAAVPDRAKLEREAKNWETLHKLYPKQSLAAGEQGLVGFLIGIDAAGSPTKCQITHTSGYKTLDEETCKLIMVHATFKRPAGLSLSQERTYEGVVNWKLPSTPLAAVPEIPKPVLASAAPEPQICKRTVRVGTLAGFERTCMTQREWDKATQDTQDYWNDLQGRKGSSRCPPGSESC
;
A
#
# COMPACT_ATOMS: atom_id res chain seq x y z
N MET A 1 -43.12 -2.64 -85.17
CA MET A 1 -43.39 -2.28 -83.75
C MET A 1 -42.46 -3.09 -82.86
N ARG A 2 -41.53 -2.44 -82.18
CA ARG A 2 -40.80 -2.97 -81.00
C ARG A 2 -39.90 -1.86 -80.48
N ALA A 3 -40.48 -1.01 -79.62
CA ALA A 3 -39.74 -0.01 -78.85
C ALA A 3 -39.05 -0.72 -77.68
N GLY A 4 -37.72 -0.83 -77.74
CA GLY A 4 -36.90 -1.33 -76.62
C GLY A 4 -36.55 -0.18 -75.70
N TRP A 5 -37.06 -0.20 -74.47
CA TRP A 5 -36.71 0.78 -73.45
C TRP A 5 -35.46 0.30 -72.71
N LEU A 6 -34.41 1.12 -72.71
CA LEU A 6 -33.22 0.97 -71.88
C LEU A 6 -33.60 1.29 -70.44
N VAL A 7 -33.50 0.30 -69.54
CA VAL A 7 -33.61 0.52 -68.08
C VAL A 7 -32.20 0.69 -67.54
N VAL A 8 -31.86 1.91 -67.12
CA VAL A 8 -30.61 2.20 -66.41
C VAL A 8 -30.82 1.84 -64.94
N ALA A 9 -30.17 0.79 -64.46
CA ALA A 9 -30.17 0.40 -63.05
C ALA A 9 -29.20 1.29 -62.27
N VAL A 10 -29.72 2.13 -61.38
CA VAL A 10 -28.93 2.91 -60.42
C VAL A 10 -28.59 2.00 -59.24
N SER A 11 -27.33 1.60 -59.12
CA SER A 11 -26.84 0.82 -57.98
C SER A 11 -26.62 1.73 -56.78
N VAL A 12 -27.49 1.62 -55.78
CA VAL A 12 -27.29 2.24 -54.46
C VAL A 12 -26.23 1.42 -53.71
N LEU A 13 -25.04 1.99 -53.55
CA LEU A 13 -23.98 1.41 -52.72
C LEU A 13 -24.37 1.59 -51.24
N ALA A 14 -24.85 0.52 -50.61
CA ALA A 14 -25.05 0.46 -49.17
C ALA A 14 -23.69 0.43 -48.46
N SER A 15 -23.37 1.49 -47.71
CA SER A 15 -22.21 1.54 -46.83
C SER A 15 -22.43 0.64 -45.62
N GLN A 16 -21.71 -0.49 -45.56
CA GLN A 16 -21.71 -1.34 -44.37
C GLN A 16 -20.73 -0.78 -43.35
N ALA A 17 -21.25 -0.23 -42.26
CA ALA A 17 -20.47 0.13 -41.07
C ALA A 17 -20.08 -1.16 -40.34
N SER A 18 -18.80 -1.54 -40.42
CA SER A 18 -18.25 -2.65 -39.62
C SER A 18 -17.98 -2.15 -38.20
N ALA A 19 -18.81 -2.56 -37.25
CA ALA A 19 -18.52 -2.40 -35.83
C ALA A 19 -17.44 -3.42 -35.43
N ALA A 20 -16.18 -2.99 -35.42
CA ALA A 20 -15.09 -3.77 -34.87
C ALA A 20 -15.28 -3.90 -33.35
N GLN A 21 -15.49 -5.14 -32.89
CA GLN A 21 -15.58 -5.48 -31.49
C GLN A 21 -14.21 -5.28 -30.83
N VAL A 22 -14.11 -4.31 -29.92
CA VAL A 22 -12.93 -4.12 -29.07
C VAL A 22 -12.95 -5.18 -27.97
N ALA A 23 -12.26 -6.30 -28.20
CA ALA A 23 -11.97 -7.27 -27.16
C ALA A 23 -10.91 -6.68 -26.20
N SER A 24 -11.37 -6.12 -25.09
CA SER A 24 -10.50 -5.63 -24.02
C SER A 24 -9.94 -6.82 -23.24
N SER A 25 -8.68 -7.17 -23.52
CA SER A 25 -7.94 -8.22 -22.80
C SER A 25 -7.04 -7.58 -21.74
N ASN A 26 -7.62 -7.20 -20.60
CA ASN A 26 -6.84 -6.83 -19.42
C ASN A 26 -6.29 -8.09 -18.74
N SER A 27 -5.13 -8.56 -19.20
CA SER A 27 -4.32 -9.53 -18.46
C SER A 27 -3.25 -8.79 -17.67
N ALA A 28 -3.46 -8.63 -16.36
CA ALA A 28 -2.43 -8.14 -15.45
C ALA A 28 -1.27 -9.15 -15.44
N ALA A 29 -0.10 -8.75 -15.91
CA ALA A 29 1.07 -9.61 -16.00
C ALA A 29 1.54 -10.02 -14.59
N VAL A 30 1.55 -11.33 -14.31
CA VAL A 30 2.19 -11.89 -13.11
C VAL A 30 3.69 -11.58 -13.19
N PRO A 31 4.31 -11.03 -12.13
CA PRO A 31 5.74 -10.69 -12.17
C PRO A 31 6.60 -11.95 -12.36
N ASP A 32 7.64 -11.83 -13.19
CA ASP A 32 8.61 -12.89 -13.46
C ASP A 32 9.28 -13.34 -12.14
N ARG A 33 9.05 -14.59 -11.74
CA ARG A 33 9.63 -15.20 -10.54
C ARG A 33 11.16 -15.07 -10.52
N ALA A 34 11.83 -15.20 -11.67
CA ALA A 34 13.28 -15.08 -11.74
C ALA A 34 13.76 -13.66 -11.42
N LYS A 35 12.96 -12.62 -11.71
CA LYS A 35 13.25 -11.23 -11.31
C LYS A 35 13.17 -11.06 -9.80
N LEU A 36 12.12 -11.58 -9.18
CA LEU A 36 11.92 -11.49 -7.73
C LEU A 36 13.06 -12.17 -6.96
N GLU A 37 13.50 -13.35 -7.41
CA GLU A 37 14.63 -14.05 -6.80
C GLU A 37 15.96 -13.28 -6.90
N ARG A 38 16.20 -12.59 -8.02
CA ARG A 38 17.37 -11.71 -8.17
C ARG A 38 17.30 -10.49 -7.25
N GLU A 39 16.13 -9.85 -7.18
CA GLU A 39 15.91 -8.69 -6.31
C GLU A 39 16.08 -9.06 -4.83
N ALA A 40 15.58 -10.21 -4.40
CA ALA A 40 15.76 -10.72 -3.04
C ALA A 40 17.24 -10.96 -2.70
N LYS A 41 18.01 -11.58 -3.62
CA LYS A 41 19.47 -11.78 -3.44
C LYS A 41 20.24 -10.47 -3.38
N ASN A 42 19.87 -9.50 -4.20
CA ASN A 42 20.48 -8.18 -4.17
C ASN A 42 20.23 -7.49 -2.82
N TRP A 43 19.00 -7.58 -2.31
CA TRP A 43 18.62 -7.02 -1.01
C TRP A 43 19.38 -7.66 0.15
N GLU A 44 19.51 -8.98 0.15
CA GLU A 44 20.31 -9.72 1.14
C GLU A 44 21.78 -9.27 1.11
N THR A 45 22.34 -9.10 -0.09
CA THR A 45 23.74 -8.65 -0.25
C THR A 45 23.93 -7.22 0.25
N LEU A 46 23.00 -6.32 -0.06
CA LEU A 46 23.02 -4.92 0.42
C LEU A 46 22.95 -4.86 1.94
N HIS A 47 22.05 -5.60 2.57
CA HIS A 47 21.94 -5.64 4.02
C HIS A 47 23.18 -6.22 4.69
N LYS A 48 23.76 -7.29 4.14
CA LYS A 48 24.97 -7.90 4.67
C LYS A 48 26.18 -6.98 4.58
N LEU A 49 26.25 -6.15 3.55
CA LEU A 49 27.34 -5.21 3.27
C LEU A 49 27.04 -3.79 3.75
N TYR A 50 26.05 -3.62 4.63
CA TYR A 50 25.76 -2.32 5.23
C TYR A 50 26.96 -1.82 6.03
N PRO A 51 27.50 -0.61 5.76
CA PRO A 51 28.61 -0.06 6.54
C PRO A 51 28.24 0.05 8.02
N LYS A 52 29.05 -0.56 8.90
CA LYS A 52 28.77 -0.59 10.35
C LYS A 52 28.58 0.81 10.95
N GLN A 53 29.35 1.80 10.47
CA GLN A 53 29.23 3.18 10.91
C GLN A 53 27.90 3.80 10.47
N SER A 54 27.50 3.65 9.21
CA SER A 54 26.21 4.14 8.70
C SER A 54 25.04 3.46 9.38
N LEU A 55 25.15 2.16 9.68
CA LEU A 55 24.16 1.41 10.43
C LEU A 55 24.00 1.97 11.86
N ALA A 56 25.13 2.25 12.54
CA ALA A 56 25.13 2.83 13.88
C ALA A 56 24.62 4.27 13.92
N ALA A 57 24.89 5.05 12.86
CA ALA A 57 24.45 6.43 12.71
C ALA A 57 23.02 6.57 12.17
N GLY A 58 22.36 5.46 11.80
CA GLY A 58 21.00 5.48 11.25
C GLY A 58 20.91 6.16 9.88
N GLU A 59 22.00 6.18 9.12
CA GLU A 59 22.04 6.75 7.78
C GLU A 59 21.20 5.87 6.83
N GLN A 60 20.54 6.45 5.85
CA GLN A 60 19.79 5.72 4.82
C GLN A 60 19.54 6.66 3.64
N GLY A 61 19.34 6.11 2.44
CA GLY A 61 19.11 6.93 1.26
C GLY A 61 19.26 6.19 -0.05
N LEU A 62 18.92 6.90 -1.12
CA LEU A 62 19.06 6.43 -2.49
C LEU A 62 20.42 6.88 -3.04
N VAL A 63 21.15 5.97 -3.66
CA VAL A 63 22.40 6.27 -4.36
C VAL A 63 22.22 5.90 -5.83
N GLY A 64 22.29 6.90 -6.71
CA GLY A 64 22.31 6.72 -8.15
C GLY A 64 23.75 6.57 -8.63
N PHE A 65 23.99 5.64 -9.55
CA PHE A 65 25.32 5.36 -10.08
C PHE A 65 25.29 5.08 -11.58
N LEU A 66 26.43 5.33 -12.23
CA LEU A 66 26.74 4.96 -13.60
C LEU A 66 27.99 4.10 -13.61
N ILE A 67 27.90 2.96 -14.29
CA ILE A 67 28.96 1.95 -14.36
C ILE A 67 29.39 1.75 -15.80
N GLY A 68 30.70 1.75 -16.05
CA GLY A 68 31.29 1.21 -17.28
C GLY A 68 31.41 -0.30 -17.19
N ILE A 69 31.11 -1.00 -18.28
CA ILE A 69 31.09 -2.46 -18.37
C ILE A 69 31.93 -2.84 -19.60
N ASP A 70 32.88 -3.76 -19.42
CA ASP A 70 33.67 -4.30 -20.52
C ASP A 70 32.87 -5.29 -21.39
N ALA A 71 33.49 -5.78 -22.45
CA ALA A 71 32.87 -6.75 -23.35
C ALA A 71 32.60 -8.13 -22.70
N ALA A 72 33.32 -8.48 -21.63
CA ALA A 72 33.09 -9.69 -20.88
C ALA A 72 31.83 -9.59 -19.99
N GLY A 73 31.43 -8.38 -19.60
CA GLY A 73 30.32 -8.09 -18.72
C GLY A 73 30.76 -7.68 -17.30
N SER A 74 32.03 -7.38 -17.12
CA SER A 74 32.63 -6.99 -15.84
C SER A 74 32.60 -5.46 -15.68
N PRO A 75 32.31 -4.95 -14.47
CA PRO A 75 32.35 -3.52 -14.20
C PRO A 75 33.79 -2.99 -14.22
N THR A 76 34.03 -1.90 -14.96
CA THR A 76 35.37 -1.29 -15.13
C THR A 76 35.51 0.05 -14.44
N LYS A 77 34.43 0.81 -14.33
CA LYS A 77 34.42 2.14 -13.71
C LYS A 77 33.09 2.41 -13.02
N CYS A 78 33.12 3.00 -11.82
CA CYS A 78 31.93 3.47 -11.11
C CYS A 78 31.96 4.99 -10.94
N GLN A 79 30.82 5.63 -11.19
CA GLN A 79 30.60 7.04 -10.93
C GLN A 79 29.26 7.22 -10.21
N ILE A 80 29.24 8.00 -9.14
CA ILE A 80 28.00 8.36 -8.45
C ILE A 80 27.33 9.51 -9.21
N THR A 81 26.07 9.30 -9.62
CA THR A 81 25.24 10.31 -10.31
C THR A 81 24.26 10.98 -9.36
N HIS A 82 23.88 10.31 -8.28
CA HIS A 82 23.03 10.85 -7.22
C HIS A 82 23.54 10.38 -5.85
N THR A 83 23.87 11.32 -4.97
CA THR A 83 24.36 11.03 -3.61
C THR A 83 23.20 10.73 -2.66
N SER A 84 23.44 9.84 -1.69
CA SER A 84 22.54 9.62 -0.56
C SER A 84 22.54 10.75 0.46
N GLY A 85 23.49 11.68 0.37
CA GLY A 85 23.82 12.64 1.43
C GLY A 85 24.87 12.12 2.42
N TYR A 86 25.26 10.84 2.32
CA TYR A 86 26.25 10.21 3.21
C TYR A 86 27.39 9.60 2.40
N LYS A 87 28.60 10.16 2.57
CA LYS A 87 29.82 9.73 1.85
C LYS A 87 30.10 8.25 2.01
N THR A 88 29.86 7.70 3.20
CA THR A 88 30.08 6.28 3.51
C THR A 88 29.19 5.37 2.65
N LEU A 89 27.91 5.70 2.48
CA LEU A 89 26.98 4.92 1.66
C LEU A 89 27.31 5.03 0.16
N ASP A 90 27.72 6.22 -0.29
CA ASP A 90 28.11 6.45 -1.69
C ASP A 90 29.38 5.65 -2.05
N GLU A 91 30.41 5.70 -1.20
CA GLU A 91 31.64 4.93 -1.39
C GLU A 91 31.39 3.43 -1.37
N GLU A 92 30.57 2.95 -0.43
CA GLU A 92 30.26 1.52 -0.34
C GLU A 92 29.45 1.03 -1.54
N THR A 93 28.55 1.88 -2.07
CA THR A 93 27.79 1.57 -3.29
C THR A 93 28.72 1.23 -4.45
N CYS A 94 29.72 2.07 -4.71
CA CYS A 94 30.67 1.79 -5.79
C CYS A 94 31.50 0.53 -5.52
N LYS A 95 32.00 0.32 -4.30
CA LYS A 95 32.76 -0.89 -3.96
C LYS A 95 31.94 -2.17 -4.18
N LEU A 96 30.70 -2.18 -3.70
CA LEU A 96 29.82 -3.32 -3.81
C LEU A 96 29.53 -3.68 -5.26
N ILE A 97 29.22 -2.69 -6.10
CA ILE A 97 28.91 -2.93 -7.51
C ILE A 97 30.15 -3.43 -8.26
N MET A 98 31.32 -2.83 -8.01
CA MET A 98 32.56 -3.24 -8.67
C MET A 98 32.97 -4.68 -8.34
N VAL A 99 32.62 -5.19 -7.14
CA VAL A 99 32.99 -6.54 -6.69
C VAL A 99 31.91 -7.58 -6.98
N HIS A 100 30.63 -7.24 -6.82
CA HIS A 100 29.54 -8.21 -6.80
C HIS A 100 28.59 -8.13 -8.01
N ALA A 101 28.61 -7.04 -8.78
CA ALA A 101 27.67 -6.90 -9.89
C ALA A 101 28.10 -7.75 -11.09
N THR A 102 27.15 -8.54 -11.58
CA THR A 102 27.30 -9.32 -12.81
C THR A 102 26.32 -8.82 -13.85
N PHE A 103 26.81 -8.38 -15.00
CA PHE A 103 25.97 -7.90 -16.08
C PHE A 103 25.85 -8.94 -17.19
N LYS A 104 24.61 -9.33 -17.52
CA LYS A 104 24.38 -10.20 -18.66
C LYS A 104 24.65 -9.44 -19.95
N ARG A 105 25.45 -10.05 -20.84
CA ARG A 105 25.65 -9.54 -22.20
C ARG A 105 24.36 -9.72 -23.01
N PRO A 106 23.81 -8.66 -23.62
CA PRO A 106 22.73 -8.79 -24.60
C PRO A 106 23.17 -9.64 -25.80
N ALA A 107 22.24 -10.41 -26.38
CA ALA A 107 22.52 -11.18 -27.58
C ALA A 107 22.82 -10.23 -28.77
N GLY A 108 23.85 -10.55 -29.57
CA GLY A 108 24.20 -9.80 -30.78
C GLY A 108 25.18 -8.62 -30.61
N LEU A 109 25.67 -8.36 -29.39
CA LEU A 109 26.77 -7.39 -29.19
C LEU A 109 28.13 -8.01 -29.49
N SER A 110 28.98 -7.22 -30.17
CA SER A 110 30.37 -7.61 -30.46
C SER A 110 31.23 -7.63 -29.20
N LEU A 111 32.31 -8.41 -29.21
CA LEU A 111 33.25 -8.53 -28.09
C LEU A 111 34.14 -7.29 -27.86
N SER A 112 33.90 -6.18 -28.58
CA SER A 112 34.72 -4.97 -28.49
C SER A 112 33.96 -3.74 -27.98
N GLN A 113 32.64 -3.86 -27.75
CA GLN A 113 31.83 -2.73 -27.33
C GLN A 113 31.76 -2.63 -25.81
N GLU A 114 32.44 -1.63 -25.25
CA GLU A 114 32.19 -1.18 -23.88
C GLU A 114 30.79 -0.57 -23.77
N ARG A 115 30.18 -0.70 -22.60
CA ARG A 115 28.83 -0.20 -22.33
C ARG A 115 28.75 0.53 -21.01
N THR A 116 27.75 1.38 -20.88
CA THR A 116 27.39 1.98 -19.61
C THR A 116 26.07 1.42 -19.09
N TYR A 117 25.94 1.39 -17.77
CA TYR A 117 24.73 1.02 -17.06
C TYR A 117 24.46 2.00 -15.94
N GLU A 118 23.24 2.55 -15.93
CA GLU A 118 22.77 3.41 -14.85
C GLU A 118 21.82 2.60 -13.95
N GLY A 119 21.98 2.78 -12.64
CA GLY A 119 21.18 2.09 -11.64
C GLY A 119 21.06 2.87 -10.36
N VAL A 120 20.24 2.35 -9.45
CA VAL A 120 20.00 2.94 -8.13
C VAL A 120 20.10 1.86 -7.07
N VAL A 121 20.85 2.15 -6.00
CA VAL A 121 20.85 1.39 -4.76
C VAL A 121 20.00 2.10 -3.73
N ASN A 122 19.11 1.37 -3.06
CA ASN A 122 18.30 1.90 -1.97
C ASN A 122 18.83 1.35 -0.64
N TRP A 123 19.61 2.15 0.08
CA TRP A 123 20.04 1.81 1.43
C TRP A 123 18.90 2.10 2.39
N LYS A 124 18.23 1.06 2.89
CA LYS A 124 17.31 1.20 4.03
C LYS A 124 17.88 0.47 5.21
N LEU A 125 17.70 1.06 6.39
CA LEU A 125 18.01 0.37 7.62
C LEU A 125 17.15 -0.90 7.67
N PRO A 126 17.73 -2.05 8.06
CA PRO A 126 16.90 -3.18 8.44
C PRO A 126 16.03 -2.67 9.57
N SER A 127 14.71 -2.66 9.36
CA SER A 127 13.78 -2.45 10.46
C SER A 127 14.03 -3.61 11.41
N THR A 128 14.87 -3.40 12.41
CA THR A 128 14.95 -4.29 13.55
C THR A 128 13.52 -4.28 14.09
N PRO A 129 12.76 -5.38 14.00
CA PRO A 129 11.59 -5.49 14.84
C PRO A 129 12.20 -5.41 16.23
N LEU A 130 11.96 -4.29 16.92
CA LEU A 130 12.73 -3.81 18.05
C LEU A 130 13.29 -4.97 18.91
N ALA A 131 14.50 -4.81 19.42
CA ALA A 131 14.86 -5.39 20.73
C ALA A 131 14.07 -4.70 21.88
N ALA A 132 12.77 -4.55 21.65
CA ALA A 132 11.67 -4.41 22.55
C ALA A 132 10.65 -5.30 21.87
N VAL A 133 10.38 -6.47 22.44
CA VAL A 133 9.27 -7.31 22.02
C VAL A 133 8.09 -6.36 21.80
N PRO A 134 7.57 -6.15 20.57
CA PRO A 134 6.27 -5.55 20.47
C PRO A 134 5.37 -6.57 21.15
N GLU A 135 4.89 -6.25 22.36
CA GLU A 135 3.67 -6.87 22.85
C GLU A 135 2.72 -6.85 21.67
N ILE A 136 2.34 -8.04 21.20
CA ILE A 136 1.43 -8.22 20.07
C ILE A 136 0.34 -7.17 20.24
N PRO A 137 0.31 -6.10 19.42
CA PRO A 137 -0.76 -5.15 19.55
C PRO A 137 -2.00 -5.94 19.16
N LYS A 138 -2.89 -6.15 20.14
CA LYS A 138 -4.20 -6.74 19.91
C LYS A 138 -4.79 -6.01 18.70
N PRO A 139 -5.38 -6.73 17.72
CA PRO A 139 -5.82 -6.13 16.48
C PRO A 139 -6.74 -4.95 16.81
N VAL A 140 -6.25 -3.74 16.57
CA VAL A 140 -7.10 -2.56 16.45
C VAL A 140 -7.82 -2.77 15.13
N LEU A 141 -9.02 -3.34 15.25
CA LEU A 141 -9.98 -3.48 14.16
C LEU A 141 -9.95 -2.19 13.33
N ALA A 142 -9.78 -2.37 12.03
CA ALA A 142 -9.80 -1.35 11.01
C ALA A 142 -10.80 -0.22 11.33
N SER A 143 -10.31 0.88 11.89
CA SER A 143 -11.07 2.12 11.94
C SER A 143 -10.92 2.77 10.57
N ALA A 144 -11.95 2.66 9.74
CA ALA A 144 -12.40 3.72 8.81
C ALA A 144 -13.23 3.13 7.67
N ALA A 145 -14.33 2.45 8.01
CA ALA A 145 -15.56 2.65 7.24
C ALA A 145 -16.47 3.53 8.11
N PRO A 146 -17.15 4.55 7.57
CA PRO A 146 -18.16 5.27 8.34
C PRO A 146 -19.21 4.25 8.79
N GLU A 147 -19.39 4.13 10.11
CA GLU A 147 -20.37 3.19 10.67
C GLU A 147 -21.77 3.55 10.15
N PRO A 148 -22.58 2.55 9.74
CA PRO A 148 -23.91 2.82 9.21
C PRO A 148 -24.76 3.51 10.29
N GLN A 149 -25.32 4.68 9.96
CA GLN A 149 -26.23 5.39 10.85
C GLN A 149 -27.60 4.71 10.86
N ILE A 150 -28.11 4.48 12.06
CA ILE A 150 -29.41 3.88 12.31
C ILE A 150 -30.36 4.98 12.81
N CYS A 151 -31.46 5.18 12.10
CA CYS A 151 -32.48 6.16 12.46
C CYS A 151 -33.62 5.51 13.24
N LYS A 152 -33.93 6.02 14.44
CA LYS A 152 -35.10 5.61 15.23
C LYS A 152 -36.11 6.75 15.31
N ARG A 153 -37.39 6.41 15.29
CA ARG A 153 -38.52 7.35 15.42
C ARG A 153 -39.00 7.36 16.86
N THR A 154 -38.92 8.50 17.54
CA THR A 154 -39.38 8.70 18.92
C THR A 154 -40.56 9.66 18.97
N VAL A 155 -41.40 9.54 19.99
CA VAL A 155 -42.49 10.49 20.22
C VAL A 155 -41.87 11.77 20.78
N ARG A 156 -42.24 12.92 20.21
CA ARG A 156 -41.76 14.22 20.66
C ARG A 156 -42.33 14.52 22.05
N VAL A 157 -41.46 14.79 23.01
CA VAL A 157 -41.88 15.11 24.39
C VAL A 157 -42.80 16.34 24.38
N GLY A 158 -44.01 16.21 24.93
CA GLY A 158 -45.01 17.29 24.98
C GLY A 158 -46.01 17.34 23.81
N THR A 159 -45.97 16.42 22.83
CA THR A 159 -46.99 16.33 21.78
C THR A 159 -47.31 14.88 21.42
N LEU A 160 -48.55 14.42 21.67
CA LEU A 160 -48.96 13.03 21.42
C LEU A 160 -49.03 12.64 19.93
N ALA A 161 -49.08 13.62 19.02
CA ALA A 161 -49.18 13.39 17.57
C ALA A 161 -47.87 13.67 16.80
N GLY A 162 -46.81 14.13 17.48
CA GLY A 162 -45.55 14.50 16.85
C GLY A 162 -44.49 13.42 17.03
N PHE A 163 -43.84 13.01 15.94
CA PHE A 163 -42.67 12.14 16.00
C PHE A 163 -41.43 12.91 15.57
N GLU A 164 -40.32 12.68 16.25
CA GLU A 164 -38.99 13.12 15.81
C GLU A 164 -38.16 11.91 15.35
N ARG A 165 -37.21 12.16 14.44
CA ARG A 165 -36.33 11.11 13.91
C ARG A 165 -34.90 11.45 14.29
N THR A 166 -34.31 10.60 15.12
CA THR A 166 -32.92 10.72 15.55
C THR A 166 -32.11 9.64 14.85
N CYS A 167 -31.03 10.05 14.16
CA CYS A 167 -30.11 9.15 13.47
C CYS A 167 -28.75 9.21 14.15
N MET A 168 -28.29 8.06 14.64
CA MET A 168 -26.98 7.90 15.31
C MET A 168 -26.34 6.59 14.85
N THR A 169 -25.05 6.44 15.06
CA THR A 169 -24.33 5.16 14.85
C THR A 169 -24.79 4.10 15.85
N GLN A 170 -24.52 2.82 15.56
CA GLN A 170 -24.87 1.72 16.47
C GLN A 170 -24.22 1.92 17.86
N ARG A 171 -22.95 2.32 17.90
CA ARG A 171 -22.21 2.56 19.15
C ARG A 171 -22.82 3.69 19.97
N GLU A 172 -23.25 4.76 19.33
CA GLU A 172 -23.92 5.87 20.00
C GLU A 172 -25.28 5.46 20.58
N TRP A 173 -26.04 4.60 19.88
CA TRP A 173 -27.29 4.04 20.42
C TRP A 173 -27.07 3.17 21.65
N ASP A 174 -26.04 2.32 21.63
CA ASP A 174 -25.70 1.45 22.75
C ASP A 174 -25.29 2.29 23.97
N LYS A 175 -24.47 3.32 23.74
CA LYS A 175 -24.07 4.27 24.78
C LYS A 175 -25.26 5.05 25.36
N ALA A 176 -26.14 5.60 24.53
CA ALA A 176 -27.32 6.33 25.01
C ALA A 176 -28.25 5.43 25.85
N THR A 177 -28.38 4.15 25.47
CA THR A 177 -29.15 3.16 26.22
C THR A 177 -28.52 2.89 27.58
N GLN A 178 -27.19 2.73 27.62
CA GLN A 178 -26.45 2.48 28.86
C GLN A 178 -26.49 3.69 29.80
N ASP A 179 -26.24 4.90 29.28
CA ASP A 179 -26.29 6.14 30.07
C ASP A 179 -27.70 6.35 30.68
N THR A 180 -28.77 6.02 29.94
CA THR A 180 -30.15 6.05 30.45
C THR A 180 -30.35 5.02 31.57
N GLN A 181 -29.88 3.79 31.38
CA GLN A 181 -29.98 2.73 32.38
C GLN A 181 -29.21 3.09 33.67
N ASP A 182 -28.02 3.65 33.54
CA ASP A 182 -27.18 4.07 34.66
C ASP A 182 -27.83 5.23 35.43
N TYR A 183 -28.43 6.19 34.73
CA TYR A 183 -29.24 7.25 35.33
C TYR A 183 -30.42 6.68 36.14
N TRP A 184 -31.16 5.71 35.59
CA TRP A 184 -32.25 5.06 36.31
C TRP A 184 -31.78 4.23 37.51
N ASN A 185 -30.63 3.56 37.40
CA ASN A 185 -30.03 2.80 38.49
C ASN A 185 -29.57 3.69 39.65
N ASP A 186 -29.04 4.88 39.33
CA ASP A 186 -28.61 5.87 40.33
C ASP A 186 -29.81 6.47 41.08
N LEU A 187 -30.88 6.83 40.36
CA LEU A 187 -32.11 7.37 40.95
C LEU A 187 -32.83 6.38 41.87
N GLN A 188 -32.74 5.07 41.61
CA GLN A 188 -33.33 4.06 42.49
C GLN A 188 -32.47 3.73 43.72
N GLY A 189 -31.31 4.41 43.87
CA GLY A 189 -30.25 4.03 44.80
C GLY A 189 -29.66 2.68 44.38
N ARG A 190 -28.33 2.50 44.49
CA ARG A 190 -27.72 1.18 44.34
C ARG A 190 -28.40 0.21 45.32
N LYS A 191 -29.35 -0.60 44.84
CA LYS A 191 -29.99 -1.66 45.61
C LYS A 191 -28.90 -2.66 45.99
N GLY A 192 -28.32 -2.47 47.18
CA GLY A 192 -27.23 -3.31 47.67
C GLY A 192 -26.31 -2.74 48.73
N SER A 193 -26.49 -1.52 49.24
CA SER A 193 -25.69 -1.02 50.39
C SER A 193 -26.49 -0.80 51.68
N SER A 194 -27.49 -1.62 51.96
CA SER A 194 -27.92 -1.86 53.34
C SER A 194 -27.10 -3.00 53.95
N ARG A 195 -25.79 -2.79 54.13
CA ARG A 195 -25.03 -3.52 55.15
C ARG A 195 -24.59 -2.49 56.17
N CYS A 196 -25.35 -2.37 57.26
CA CYS A 196 -24.78 -1.85 58.48
C CYS A 196 -23.56 -2.74 58.82
N PRO A 197 -22.38 -2.15 59.07
CA PRO A 197 -21.29 -2.93 59.60
C PRO A 197 -21.73 -3.54 60.95
N PRO A 198 -21.35 -4.79 61.26
CA PRO A 198 -21.67 -5.37 62.55
C PRO A 198 -20.99 -4.54 63.65
N GLY A 199 -21.79 -3.81 64.45
CA GLY A 199 -21.31 -3.10 65.65
C GLY A 199 -21.70 -1.63 65.82
N SER A 200 -22.54 -1.02 64.98
CA SER A 200 -23.02 0.35 65.21
C SER A 200 -24.45 0.36 65.77
N GLU A 201 -24.63 0.79 67.02
CA GLU A 201 -25.92 0.92 67.73
C GLU A 201 -26.79 2.11 67.28
N SER A 202 -26.65 2.59 66.05
CA SER A 202 -27.55 3.63 65.51
C SER A 202 -27.62 3.54 64.00
N CYS A 203 -28.84 3.38 63.48
CA CYS A 203 -29.21 3.73 62.11
C CYS A 203 -30.04 5.00 62.16
#